data_AF-A0A2R6DB69-F1
#
_entry.id   AF-A0A2R6DB69-F1
#
_cell.length_a   1.000
_cell.length_b   1.000
_cell.length_c   1.000
_cell.angle_alpha   90.00
_cell.angle_beta   90.00
_cell.angle_gamma   90.00
#
_symmetry.space_group_name_H-M   'P 1'
#
loop_
_entity.id
_entity.type
_entity.pdbx_description
1 polymer ?
#
loop_
_entity_poly.entity_id
_entity_poly.type
_entity_poly.pdbx_seq_one_letter_code
_entity_poly.pdbx_strand_id
1 'polypeptide(L)'
;MRVDIGNALSAVADPGVSREELDRLDERVADAHDRISAGRADDEFGYAALNLPGKTDPAAIRDAVAPVADSQAVLTVGIGGSALGAATVSTALGAEGASAEHYVLDNVDPEHTTALLDGIDLSRTAVNVVSRSGTTAETLANFLVVREAMDRAGVDWRERTVVTTGDEGPLRALVDRHGLPVLPVPDGVPGRYAALSTVGLVPAAIQGHDVEAVLAGGREAADTLSNSLFDCPAYAYGAVAYALDQRGATVNAMLPYAERLEPFAEWFAQLWAESLGKDGQGQTPVRALGATDQHSQLQLYRAGPRDKLVTFVRARERADREIPETEVDELAYLGGTGLGELLDAEFEATEASLAAAGRPNVRIEVDSLDAAGVGRLLYGLEAACILAGELYGVDTFTQPAVEWGKRAARGLLGGGEFEEADAVARKERLVVE
;
A
#
# COMPACT_ATOMS: atom_id res chain seq x y z
N MET A 1 12.83 -9.92 4.71
CA MET A 1 13.05 -8.45 4.68
C MET A 1 14.29 -8.14 5.52
N ARG A 2 15.10 -7.19 5.11
CA ARG A 2 16.24 -6.65 5.87
C ARG A 2 16.04 -5.15 6.01
N VAL A 3 16.46 -4.59 7.14
CA VAL A 3 16.36 -3.15 7.42
C VAL A 3 17.70 -2.66 7.93
N ASP A 4 18.24 -1.61 7.30
CA ASP A 4 19.46 -0.93 7.68
C ASP A 4 19.12 0.48 8.17
N ILE A 5 19.32 0.72 9.46
CA ILE A 5 19.04 1.99 10.15
C ILE A 5 20.31 2.80 10.42
N GLY A 6 21.47 2.39 9.90
CA GLY A 6 22.77 3.01 10.24
C GLY A 6 22.82 4.51 9.95
N ASN A 7 22.24 4.93 8.82
CA ASN A 7 22.20 6.34 8.41
C ASN A 7 21.15 7.17 9.15
N ALA A 8 20.27 6.56 9.94
CA ALA A 8 19.34 7.25 10.83
C ALA A 8 19.95 7.56 12.21
N LEU A 9 21.14 7.05 12.50
CA LEU A 9 21.80 7.26 13.78
C LEU A 9 22.35 8.69 13.90
N SER A 10 22.38 9.23 15.12
CA SER A 10 22.90 10.58 15.40
C SER A 10 24.39 10.76 15.13
N ALA A 11 25.13 9.67 14.88
CA ALA A 11 26.51 9.72 14.41
C ALA A 11 26.62 10.12 12.92
N VAL A 12 25.54 9.96 12.15
CA VAL A 12 25.49 10.23 10.71
C VAL A 12 24.56 11.40 10.40
N ALA A 13 23.38 11.45 11.02
CA ALA A 13 22.30 12.36 10.65
C ALA A 13 21.85 13.29 11.79
N ASP A 14 21.30 14.44 11.40
CA ASP A 14 20.59 15.36 12.29
C ASP A 14 19.31 15.88 11.58
N PRO A 15 18.10 15.53 12.10
CA PRO A 15 17.89 14.74 13.31
C PRO A 15 18.36 13.29 13.15
N GLY A 16 18.82 12.69 14.25
CA GLY A 16 19.25 11.30 14.31
C GLY A 16 19.02 10.70 15.70
N VAL A 17 19.02 9.37 15.77
CA VAL A 17 18.77 8.61 17.01
C VAL A 17 20.10 8.06 17.56
N SER A 18 20.43 8.31 18.81
CA SER A 18 21.65 7.74 19.40
C SER A 18 21.46 6.27 19.76
N ARG A 19 22.57 5.52 19.90
CA ARG A 19 22.53 4.11 20.34
C ARG A 19 21.87 3.94 21.71
N GLU A 20 22.20 4.82 22.66
CA GLU A 20 21.57 4.80 23.99
C GLU A 20 20.05 5.04 23.92
N GLU A 21 19.59 5.88 22.99
CA GLU A 21 18.17 6.10 22.79
C GLU A 21 17.49 4.90 22.10
N LEU A 22 18.19 4.19 21.22
CA LEU A 22 17.70 2.92 20.67
C LEU A 22 17.57 1.86 21.77
N ASP A 23 18.54 1.74 22.67
CA ASP A 23 18.49 0.79 23.78
C ASP A 23 17.27 1.07 24.69
N ARG A 24 17.00 2.34 25.00
CA ARG A 24 15.79 2.74 25.76
C ARG A 24 14.49 2.53 24.97
N LEU A 25 14.53 2.74 23.66
CA LEU A 25 13.37 2.52 22.80
C LEU A 25 13.05 1.04 22.67
N ASP A 26 14.06 0.16 22.76
CA ASP A 26 13.90 -1.30 22.72
C ASP A 26 13.06 -1.82 23.88
N GLU A 27 13.19 -1.23 25.08
CA GLU A 27 12.31 -1.54 26.23
C GLU A 27 10.84 -1.27 25.88
N ARG A 28 10.55 -0.15 25.21
CA ARG A 28 9.19 0.20 24.77
C ARG A 28 8.71 -0.67 23.61
N VAL A 29 9.63 -1.12 22.74
CA VAL A 29 9.33 -2.09 21.68
C VAL A 29 8.95 -3.43 22.28
N ALA A 30 9.59 -3.85 23.37
CA ALA A 30 9.21 -5.08 24.07
C ALA A 30 7.78 -4.98 24.65
N ASP A 31 7.44 -3.88 25.32
CA ASP A 31 6.08 -3.64 25.83
C ASP A 31 5.05 -3.62 24.70
N ALA A 32 5.36 -2.93 23.59
CA ALA A 32 4.49 -2.89 22.41
C ALA A 32 4.36 -4.26 21.76
N HIS A 33 5.44 -5.06 21.72
CA HIS A 33 5.41 -6.43 21.23
C HIS A 33 4.44 -7.28 22.05
N ASP A 34 4.51 -7.21 23.39
CA ASP A 34 3.60 -7.96 24.26
C ASP A 34 2.15 -7.58 24.01
N ARG A 35 1.88 -6.28 23.84
CA ARG A 35 0.55 -5.76 23.48
C ARG A 35 0.05 -6.26 22.13
N ILE A 36 0.91 -6.23 21.11
CA ILE A 36 0.61 -6.72 19.75
C ILE A 36 0.37 -8.23 19.77
N SER A 37 1.22 -8.99 20.47
CA SER A 37 1.11 -10.44 20.59
C SER A 37 -0.17 -10.85 21.32
N ALA A 38 -0.56 -10.16 22.39
CA ALA A 38 -1.84 -10.36 23.05
C ALA A 38 -3.03 -10.04 22.12
N GLY A 39 -3.00 -8.88 21.46
CA GLY A 39 -4.06 -8.48 20.52
C GLY A 39 -4.21 -9.46 19.34
N ARG A 40 -3.10 -10.03 18.85
CA ARG A 40 -3.12 -11.10 17.85
C ARG A 40 -3.72 -12.38 18.39
N ALA A 41 -3.37 -12.80 19.61
CA ALA A 41 -3.89 -14.02 20.22
C ALA A 41 -5.41 -13.96 20.44
N ASP A 42 -5.93 -12.77 20.77
CA ASP A 42 -7.34 -12.51 21.04
C ASP A 42 -8.14 -12.09 19.80
N ASP A 43 -7.51 -12.05 18.61
CA ASP A 43 -8.11 -11.53 17.37
C ASP A 43 -8.76 -10.15 17.54
N GLU A 44 -8.10 -9.31 18.33
CA GLU A 44 -8.56 -7.96 18.60
C GLU A 44 -8.55 -7.11 17.32
N PHE A 45 -9.53 -6.20 17.24
CA PHE A 45 -9.67 -5.28 16.11
C PHE A 45 -8.34 -4.56 15.83
N GLY A 46 -7.91 -4.60 14.57
CA GLY A 46 -6.62 -4.09 14.12
C GLY A 46 -5.51 -5.12 14.17
N TYR A 47 -5.17 -5.64 15.35
CA TYR A 47 -4.10 -6.64 15.51
C TYR A 47 -4.38 -7.95 14.76
N ALA A 48 -5.66 -8.30 14.58
CA ALA A 48 -6.09 -9.42 13.75
C ALA A 48 -5.55 -9.35 12.30
N ALA A 49 -5.16 -8.17 11.80
CA ALA A 49 -4.51 -8.03 10.50
C ALA A 49 -3.24 -8.88 10.39
N LEU A 50 -2.45 -8.94 11.47
CA LEU A 50 -1.20 -9.72 11.52
C LEU A 50 -1.43 -11.24 11.59
N ASN A 51 -2.69 -11.68 11.59
CA ASN A 51 -3.07 -13.10 11.49
C ASN A 51 -3.56 -13.47 10.08
N LEU A 52 -3.79 -12.49 9.19
CA LEU A 52 -4.28 -12.72 7.84
C LEU A 52 -3.47 -13.74 7.03
N PRO A 53 -2.13 -13.75 7.04
CA PRO A 53 -1.37 -14.75 6.31
C PRO A 53 -1.71 -16.20 6.67
N GLY A 54 -2.15 -16.45 7.91
CA GLY A 54 -2.58 -17.78 8.38
C GLY A 54 -4.09 -18.03 8.27
N LYS A 55 -4.90 -16.99 8.07
CA LYS A 55 -6.37 -17.08 8.08
C LYS A 55 -7.02 -16.94 6.72
N THR A 56 -6.37 -16.27 5.78
CA THR A 56 -6.87 -16.12 4.41
C THR A 56 -6.82 -17.47 3.71
N ASP A 57 -7.96 -17.92 3.18
CA ASP A 57 -8.06 -19.17 2.42
C ASP A 57 -7.78 -18.92 0.93
N PRO A 58 -6.60 -19.34 0.40
CA PRO A 58 -6.30 -19.18 -1.02
C PRO A 58 -7.17 -20.07 -1.91
N ALA A 59 -7.71 -21.19 -1.41
CA ALA A 59 -8.60 -22.05 -2.18
C ALA A 59 -9.94 -21.35 -2.43
N ALA A 60 -10.52 -20.71 -1.42
CA ALA A 60 -11.73 -19.91 -1.59
C ALA A 60 -11.57 -18.80 -2.65
N ILE A 61 -10.41 -18.13 -2.68
CA ILE A 61 -10.10 -17.14 -3.72
C ILE A 61 -10.06 -17.79 -5.10
N ARG A 62 -9.31 -18.89 -5.25
CA ARG A 62 -9.20 -19.63 -6.52
C ARG A 62 -10.57 -20.08 -7.04
N ASP A 63 -11.41 -20.62 -6.17
CA ASP A 63 -12.75 -21.09 -6.52
C ASP A 63 -13.65 -19.93 -6.96
N ALA A 64 -13.57 -18.78 -6.27
CA ALA A 64 -14.35 -17.59 -6.60
C ALA A 64 -13.95 -16.96 -7.95
N VAL A 65 -12.66 -17.00 -8.32
CA VAL A 65 -12.16 -16.42 -9.57
C VAL A 65 -12.16 -17.40 -10.75
N ALA A 66 -12.35 -18.70 -10.51
CA ALA A 66 -12.35 -19.73 -11.56
C ALA A 66 -13.27 -19.40 -12.76
N PRO A 67 -14.48 -18.83 -12.59
CA PRO A 67 -15.35 -18.47 -13.72
C PRO A 67 -14.79 -17.37 -14.63
N VAL A 68 -13.81 -16.59 -14.15
CA VAL A 68 -13.23 -15.44 -14.86
C VAL A 68 -11.73 -15.58 -15.09
N ALA A 69 -11.15 -16.76 -14.85
CA ALA A 69 -9.72 -17.01 -14.95
C ALA A 69 -9.16 -16.92 -16.39
N ASP A 70 -10.03 -16.92 -17.40
CA ASP A 70 -9.67 -16.73 -18.82
C ASP A 70 -9.63 -15.26 -19.27
N SER A 71 -9.90 -14.34 -18.34
CA SER A 71 -9.89 -12.90 -18.60
C SER A 71 -8.50 -12.39 -18.96
N GLN A 72 -8.43 -11.40 -19.84
CA GLN A 72 -7.20 -10.70 -20.21
C GLN A 72 -7.02 -9.39 -19.46
N ALA A 73 -8.07 -8.94 -18.77
CA ALA A 73 -8.01 -7.80 -17.88
C ALA A 73 -8.79 -8.10 -16.60
N VAL A 74 -8.36 -7.49 -15.50
CA VAL A 74 -9.13 -7.38 -14.27
C VAL A 74 -9.32 -5.92 -13.93
N LEU A 75 -10.57 -5.50 -13.74
CA LEU A 75 -10.97 -4.17 -13.35
C LEU A 75 -11.39 -4.20 -11.88
N THR A 76 -10.57 -3.65 -10.99
CA THR A 76 -10.93 -3.50 -9.59
C THR A 76 -11.73 -2.22 -9.38
N VAL A 77 -12.92 -2.35 -8.82
CA VAL A 77 -13.80 -1.24 -8.44
C VAL A 77 -13.85 -1.20 -6.91
N GLY A 78 -13.16 -0.23 -6.32
CA GLY A 78 -12.97 -0.09 -4.89
C GLY A 78 -12.12 1.14 -4.62
N ILE A 79 -12.08 1.64 -3.38
CA ILE A 79 -11.32 2.86 -3.05
C ILE A 79 -10.52 2.68 -1.75
N GLY A 80 -9.35 3.32 -1.66
CA GLY A 80 -8.47 3.24 -0.51
C GLY A 80 -8.05 1.80 -0.22
N GLY A 81 -8.27 1.32 1.01
CA GLY A 81 -7.88 -0.04 1.41
C GLY A 81 -8.57 -1.15 0.62
N SER A 82 -9.67 -0.85 -0.09
CA SER A 82 -10.36 -1.80 -0.99
C SER A 82 -9.76 -1.85 -2.40
N ALA A 83 -8.73 -1.07 -2.70
CA ALA A 83 -8.08 -1.04 -4.02
C ALA A 83 -6.56 -1.02 -3.95
N LEU A 84 -5.97 -0.16 -3.10
CA LEU A 84 -4.52 0.09 -3.06
C LEU A 84 -3.71 -1.17 -2.70
N GLY A 85 -4.18 -1.98 -1.77
CA GLY A 85 -3.53 -3.25 -1.45
C GLY A 85 -3.52 -4.21 -2.64
N ALA A 86 -4.63 -4.27 -3.40
CA ALA A 86 -4.74 -5.11 -4.57
C ALA A 86 -3.87 -4.62 -5.73
N ALA A 87 -3.86 -3.31 -5.99
CA ALA A 87 -2.99 -2.66 -6.96
C ALA A 87 -1.51 -2.90 -6.64
N THR A 88 -1.16 -2.81 -5.34
CA THR A 88 0.19 -3.08 -4.84
C THR A 88 0.59 -4.52 -5.09
N VAL A 89 -0.20 -5.50 -4.65
CA VAL A 89 0.13 -6.92 -4.85
C VAL A 89 0.27 -7.23 -6.34
N SER A 90 -0.72 -6.86 -7.15
CA SER A 90 -0.72 -7.14 -8.59
C SER A 90 0.52 -6.56 -9.29
N THR A 91 0.77 -5.27 -9.10
CA THR A 91 1.87 -4.57 -9.79
C THR A 91 3.23 -5.06 -9.26
N ALA A 92 3.33 -5.28 -7.95
CA ALA A 92 4.55 -5.75 -7.32
C ALA A 92 4.91 -7.17 -7.71
N LEU A 93 4.00 -8.01 -8.21
CA LEU A 93 4.28 -9.35 -8.77
C LEU A 93 4.64 -9.32 -10.26
N GLY A 94 4.30 -8.23 -10.95
CA GLY A 94 4.78 -7.90 -12.31
C GLY A 94 4.07 -8.65 -13.42
N ALA A 95 4.32 -8.23 -14.65
CA ALA A 95 3.65 -8.78 -15.84
C ALA A 95 4.21 -10.15 -16.31
N GLU A 96 5.38 -10.56 -15.82
CA GLU A 96 5.99 -11.83 -16.22
C GLU A 96 5.15 -13.00 -15.69
N GLY A 97 4.53 -13.74 -16.61
CA GLY A 97 3.61 -14.83 -16.29
C GLY A 97 2.19 -14.39 -15.93
N ALA A 98 1.89 -13.09 -15.95
CA ALA A 98 0.53 -12.59 -15.74
C ALA A 98 -0.36 -12.88 -16.96
N SER A 99 -1.53 -13.48 -16.75
CA SER A 99 -2.53 -13.73 -17.80
C SER A 99 -3.40 -12.51 -18.12
N ALA A 100 -3.41 -11.51 -17.22
CA ALA A 100 -4.29 -10.34 -17.31
C ALA A 100 -3.61 -9.04 -16.89
N GLU A 101 -4.00 -7.95 -17.54
CA GLU A 101 -3.67 -6.59 -17.11
C GLU A 101 -4.60 -6.15 -15.96
N HIS A 102 -4.07 -5.42 -14.97
CA HIS A 102 -4.86 -4.94 -13.84
C HIS A 102 -5.14 -3.44 -13.97
N TYR A 103 -6.42 -3.09 -13.96
CA TYR A 103 -6.92 -1.73 -13.96
C TYR A 103 -7.67 -1.46 -12.65
N VAL A 104 -7.63 -0.22 -12.17
CA VAL A 104 -8.24 0.18 -10.90
C VAL A 104 -9.12 1.41 -11.13
N LEU A 105 -10.37 1.35 -10.67
CA LEU A 105 -11.30 2.47 -10.59
C LEU A 105 -11.56 2.83 -9.13
N ASP A 106 -10.62 3.59 -8.56
CA ASP A 106 -10.62 4.07 -7.17
C ASP A 106 -10.88 5.57 -7.04
N ASN A 107 -11.35 6.20 -8.11
CA ASN A 107 -11.83 7.58 -8.11
C ASN A 107 -13.13 7.70 -8.93
N VAL A 108 -13.85 8.80 -8.76
CA VAL A 108 -15.11 9.11 -9.47
C VAL A 108 -14.89 10.17 -10.57
N ASP A 109 -13.68 10.23 -11.11
CA ASP A 109 -13.35 11.09 -12.25
C ASP A 109 -14.02 10.53 -13.52
N PRO A 110 -15.01 11.24 -14.10
CA PRO A 110 -15.73 10.75 -15.25
C PRO A 110 -14.85 10.64 -16.50
N GLU A 111 -13.85 11.51 -16.68
CA GLU A 111 -12.98 11.47 -17.87
C GLU A 111 -12.13 10.20 -17.87
N HIS A 112 -11.50 9.92 -16.72
CA HIS A 112 -10.74 8.68 -16.54
C HIS A 112 -11.61 7.44 -16.70
N THR A 113 -12.79 7.44 -16.08
CA THR A 113 -13.71 6.30 -16.11
C THR A 113 -14.18 6.00 -17.54
N THR A 114 -14.58 7.04 -18.29
CA THR A 114 -14.99 6.89 -19.69
C THR A 114 -13.83 6.40 -20.55
N ALA A 115 -12.65 7.02 -20.45
CA ALA A 115 -11.49 6.62 -21.25
C ALA A 115 -11.07 5.17 -20.99
N LEU A 116 -11.10 4.73 -19.72
CA LEU A 116 -10.76 3.35 -19.36
C LEU A 116 -11.77 2.35 -19.95
N LEU A 117 -13.08 2.59 -19.76
CA LEU A 117 -14.12 1.68 -20.23
C LEU A 117 -14.19 1.59 -21.75
N ASP A 118 -13.93 2.70 -22.46
CA ASP A 118 -13.85 2.72 -23.92
C ASP A 118 -12.55 2.09 -24.45
N GLY A 119 -11.50 2.01 -23.61
CA GLY A 119 -10.17 1.53 -23.97
C GLY A 119 -9.93 0.02 -23.80
N ILE A 120 -10.81 -0.69 -23.06
CA ILE A 120 -10.62 -2.12 -22.74
C ILE A 120 -11.71 -3.01 -23.35
N ASP A 121 -11.37 -4.25 -23.65
CA ASP A 121 -12.35 -5.26 -24.11
C ASP A 121 -13.13 -5.81 -22.91
N LEU A 122 -14.32 -5.23 -22.68
CA LEU A 122 -15.22 -5.64 -21.59
C LEU A 122 -15.64 -7.12 -21.68
N SER A 123 -15.64 -7.73 -22.87
CA SER A 123 -15.98 -9.15 -23.03
C SER A 123 -14.92 -10.09 -22.46
N ARG A 124 -13.70 -9.59 -22.25
CA ARG A 124 -12.53 -10.31 -21.71
C ARG A 124 -12.02 -9.70 -20.40
N THR A 125 -12.85 -8.89 -19.74
CA THR A 125 -12.50 -8.20 -18.49
C THR A 125 -13.27 -8.80 -17.32
N ALA A 126 -12.57 -9.27 -16.30
CA ALA A 126 -13.13 -9.60 -15.00
C ALA A 126 -13.36 -8.31 -14.20
N VAL A 127 -14.43 -8.22 -13.42
CA VAL A 127 -14.71 -7.12 -12.50
C VAL A 127 -14.55 -7.63 -11.07
N ASN A 128 -13.63 -7.03 -10.32
CA ASN A 128 -13.46 -7.27 -8.90
C ASN A 128 -14.05 -6.09 -8.11
N VAL A 129 -15.23 -6.23 -7.52
CA VAL A 129 -15.89 -5.14 -6.77
C VAL A 129 -15.64 -5.33 -5.28
N VAL A 130 -15.04 -4.33 -4.64
CA VAL A 130 -14.62 -4.45 -3.24
C VAL A 130 -15.13 -3.27 -2.41
N SER A 131 -15.91 -3.57 -1.37
CA SER A 131 -16.34 -2.59 -0.38
C SER A 131 -16.75 -3.28 0.92
N ARG A 132 -15.97 -3.08 1.99
CA ARG A 132 -16.24 -3.68 3.31
C ARG A 132 -17.64 -3.38 3.83
N SER A 133 -18.05 -2.12 3.82
CA SER A 133 -19.36 -1.68 4.34
C SER A 133 -20.52 -1.95 3.38
N GLY A 134 -20.25 -2.43 2.15
CA GLY A 134 -21.22 -2.52 1.07
C GLY A 134 -21.92 -1.21 0.67
N THR A 135 -21.48 -0.05 1.20
CA THR A 135 -22.19 1.24 1.13
C THR A 135 -21.33 2.40 0.60
N THR A 136 -20.05 2.16 0.30
CA THR A 136 -19.14 3.19 -0.23
C THR A 136 -19.68 3.76 -1.55
N ALA A 137 -19.97 5.06 -1.56
CA ALA A 137 -20.72 5.70 -2.64
C ALA A 137 -19.95 5.66 -3.95
N GLU A 138 -18.66 5.91 -3.91
CA GLU A 138 -17.73 5.89 -5.03
C GLU A 138 -17.69 4.50 -5.69
N THR A 139 -17.46 3.45 -4.89
CA THR A 139 -17.47 2.05 -5.36
C THR A 139 -18.80 1.68 -6.00
N LEU A 140 -19.91 2.00 -5.34
CA LEU A 140 -21.25 1.65 -5.85
C LEU A 140 -21.58 2.42 -7.14
N ALA A 141 -21.23 3.70 -7.22
CA ALA A 141 -21.46 4.52 -8.41
C ALA A 141 -20.65 4.00 -9.60
N ASN A 142 -19.34 3.79 -9.42
CA ASN A 142 -18.49 3.21 -10.45
C ASN A 142 -18.97 1.83 -10.88
N PHE A 143 -19.36 0.96 -9.94
CA PHE A 143 -19.86 -0.36 -10.28
C PHE A 143 -21.14 -0.30 -11.13
N LEU A 144 -22.06 0.61 -10.84
CA LEU A 144 -23.26 0.82 -11.68
C LEU A 144 -22.91 1.30 -13.09
N VAL A 145 -21.91 2.16 -13.24
CA VAL A 145 -21.41 2.63 -14.55
C VAL A 145 -20.76 1.49 -15.34
N VAL A 146 -19.90 0.69 -14.70
CA VAL A 146 -19.26 -0.49 -15.31
C VAL A 146 -20.32 -1.48 -15.78
N ARG A 147 -21.34 -1.74 -14.94
CA ARG A 147 -22.47 -2.60 -15.29
C ARG A 147 -23.19 -2.16 -16.56
N GLU A 148 -23.55 -0.89 -16.61
CA GLU A 148 -24.23 -0.30 -17.76
C GLU A 148 -23.35 -0.37 -19.02
N ALA A 149 -22.04 -0.15 -18.89
CA ALA A 149 -21.11 -0.28 -20.01
C ALA A 149 -21.03 -1.72 -20.54
N MET A 150 -20.98 -2.72 -19.65
CA MET A 150 -21.02 -4.13 -20.02
C MET A 150 -22.35 -4.50 -20.70
N ASP A 151 -23.48 -4.06 -20.15
CA ASP A 151 -24.80 -4.30 -20.74
C ASP A 151 -24.90 -3.71 -22.16
N ARG A 152 -24.38 -2.49 -22.38
CA ARG A 152 -24.31 -1.85 -23.71
C ARG A 152 -23.39 -2.58 -24.68
N ALA A 153 -22.31 -3.18 -24.19
CA ALA A 153 -21.41 -4.02 -24.98
C ALA A 153 -21.97 -5.42 -25.25
N GLY A 154 -23.16 -5.76 -24.71
CA GLY A 154 -23.76 -7.09 -24.84
C GLY A 154 -23.07 -8.16 -24.00
N VAL A 155 -22.34 -7.75 -22.95
CA VAL A 155 -21.63 -8.62 -22.01
C VAL A 155 -22.47 -8.77 -20.75
N ASP A 156 -22.74 -10.02 -20.33
CA ASP A 156 -23.40 -10.26 -19.05
C ASP A 156 -22.42 -10.00 -17.90
N TRP A 157 -22.53 -8.82 -17.29
CA TRP A 157 -21.67 -8.43 -16.17
C TRP A 157 -21.68 -9.43 -15.01
N ARG A 158 -22.76 -10.20 -14.83
CA ARG A 158 -22.87 -11.20 -13.75
C ARG A 158 -21.87 -12.33 -13.92
N GLU A 159 -21.61 -12.74 -15.16
CA GLU A 159 -20.65 -13.79 -15.49
C GLU A 159 -19.19 -13.31 -15.39
N ARG A 160 -19.00 -11.99 -15.30
CA ARG A 160 -17.68 -11.35 -15.23
C ARG A 160 -17.33 -10.77 -13.85
N THR A 161 -18.25 -10.81 -12.88
CA THR A 161 -18.07 -10.10 -11.60
C THR A 161 -17.78 -11.04 -10.44
N VAL A 162 -16.73 -10.74 -9.67
CA VAL A 162 -16.46 -11.28 -8.33
C VAL A 162 -16.56 -10.14 -7.32
N VAL A 163 -17.23 -10.39 -6.18
CA VAL A 163 -17.47 -9.36 -5.16
C VAL A 163 -16.76 -9.71 -3.86
N THR A 164 -16.17 -8.73 -3.19
CA THR A 164 -15.68 -8.84 -1.82
C THR A 164 -16.38 -7.80 -0.94
N THR A 165 -17.24 -8.25 -0.03
CA THR A 165 -18.11 -7.38 0.79
C THR A 165 -18.48 -8.05 2.12
N GLY A 166 -18.95 -7.26 3.10
CA GLY A 166 -19.58 -7.79 4.31
C GLY A 166 -20.99 -8.36 4.08
N ASP A 167 -21.62 -8.83 5.15
CA ASP A 167 -22.93 -9.50 5.13
C ASP A 167 -24.14 -8.57 5.02
N GLU A 168 -23.92 -7.25 4.99
CA GLU A 168 -24.98 -6.24 4.93
C GLU A 168 -24.72 -5.18 3.86
N GLY A 169 -25.77 -4.39 3.57
CA GLY A 169 -25.69 -3.23 2.71
C GLY A 169 -26.10 -3.46 1.24
N PRO A 170 -26.17 -2.38 0.45
CA PRO A 170 -26.59 -2.44 -0.95
C PRO A 170 -25.78 -3.39 -1.83
N LEU A 171 -24.45 -3.42 -1.68
CA LEU A 171 -23.60 -4.33 -2.46
C LEU A 171 -23.95 -5.79 -2.16
N ARG A 172 -24.17 -6.14 -0.89
CA ARG A 172 -24.60 -7.49 -0.51
C ARG A 172 -25.97 -7.84 -1.10
N ALA A 173 -26.91 -6.90 -1.06
CA ALA A 173 -28.23 -7.11 -1.68
C ALA A 173 -28.15 -7.33 -3.20
N LEU A 174 -27.16 -6.75 -3.90
CA LEU A 174 -26.89 -7.03 -5.31
C LEU A 174 -26.33 -8.44 -5.52
N VAL A 175 -25.37 -8.85 -4.68
CA VAL A 175 -24.83 -10.22 -4.67
C VAL A 175 -25.96 -11.24 -4.54
N ASP A 176 -26.80 -11.12 -3.50
CA ASP A 176 -27.85 -12.08 -3.22
C ASP A 176 -28.93 -12.10 -4.33
N ARG A 177 -29.25 -10.93 -4.90
CA ARG A 177 -30.25 -10.80 -5.97
C ARG A 177 -29.81 -11.46 -7.27
N HIS A 178 -28.53 -11.37 -7.60
CA HIS A 178 -28.00 -11.80 -8.89
C HIS A 178 -27.18 -13.10 -8.83
N GLY A 179 -26.95 -13.64 -7.62
CA GLY A 179 -26.18 -14.87 -7.42
C GLY A 179 -24.70 -14.71 -7.76
N LEU A 180 -24.10 -13.56 -7.42
CA LEU A 180 -22.71 -13.28 -7.76
C LEU A 180 -21.74 -14.09 -6.87
N PRO A 181 -20.59 -14.52 -7.39
CA PRO A 181 -19.48 -14.97 -6.56
C PRO A 181 -19.12 -13.92 -5.50
N VAL A 182 -19.05 -14.33 -4.24
CA VAL A 182 -18.77 -13.44 -3.12
C VAL A 182 -17.71 -14.03 -2.20
N LEU A 183 -16.74 -13.20 -1.84
CA LEU A 183 -15.74 -13.46 -0.82
C LEU A 183 -16.00 -12.58 0.41
N PRO A 184 -15.75 -13.11 1.62
CA PRO A 184 -15.89 -12.32 2.83
C PRO A 184 -14.77 -11.30 2.94
N VAL A 185 -15.05 -10.18 3.57
CA VAL A 185 -14.01 -9.30 4.12
C VAL A 185 -13.50 -9.85 5.44
N PRO A 186 -12.21 -9.68 5.79
CA PRO A 186 -11.69 -10.16 7.06
C PRO A 186 -12.31 -9.41 8.26
N ASP A 187 -12.80 -10.18 9.23
CA ASP A 187 -13.32 -9.65 10.48
C ASP A 187 -12.22 -8.98 11.31
N GLY A 188 -12.57 -7.91 12.02
CA GLY A 188 -11.62 -7.22 12.89
C GLY A 188 -10.52 -6.43 12.16
N VAL A 189 -10.47 -6.42 10.82
CA VAL A 189 -9.36 -5.83 10.06
C VAL A 189 -9.77 -4.52 9.36
N PRO A 190 -9.11 -3.38 9.64
CA PRO A 190 -9.30 -2.15 8.86
C PRO A 190 -8.83 -2.34 7.41
N GLY A 191 -9.50 -1.71 6.44
CA GLY A 191 -9.25 -1.96 5.01
C GLY A 191 -7.79 -1.73 4.57
N ARG A 192 -7.10 -0.74 5.13
CA ARG A 192 -5.69 -0.44 4.80
C ARG A 192 -4.70 -1.54 5.22
N TYR A 193 -5.13 -2.47 6.07
CA TYR A 193 -4.39 -3.65 6.53
C TYR A 193 -4.91 -4.96 5.90
N ALA A 194 -5.72 -4.89 4.84
CA ALA A 194 -6.38 -6.07 4.25
C ALA A 194 -5.67 -6.59 2.99
N ALA A 195 -4.46 -6.14 2.69
CA ALA A 195 -3.74 -6.51 1.46
C ALA A 195 -3.47 -8.03 1.37
N LEU A 196 -3.18 -8.68 2.50
CA LEU A 196 -2.95 -10.13 2.59
C LEU A 196 -4.24 -10.93 2.84
N SER A 197 -5.36 -10.47 2.26
CA SER A 197 -6.68 -11.10 2.37
C SER A 197 -7.38 -11.23 1.01
N THR A 198 -8.61 -11.73 1.01
CA THR A 198 -9.54 -11.71 -0.12
C THR A 198 -9.68 -10.33 -0.76
N VAL A 199 -9.52 -9.24 0.01
CA VAL A 199 -9.56 -7.87 -0.47
C VAL A 199 -8.42 -7.55 -1.45
N GLY A 200 -7.19 -7.99 -1.14
CA GLY A 200 -6.00 -7.65 -1.92
C GLY A 200 -5.59 -8.71 -2.95
N LEU A 201 -5.93 -9.97 -2.73
CA LEU A 201 -5.35 -11.08 -3.49
C LEU A 201 -6.17 -11.52 -4.73
N VAL A 202 -7.42 -11.06 -4.87
CA VAL A 202 -8.30 -11.45 -5.99
C VAL A 202 -7.72 -11.09 -7.36
N PRO A 203 -7.24 -9.86 -7.62
CA PRO A 203 -6.65 -9.53 -8.92
C PRO A 203 -5.43 -10.37 -9.24
N ALA A 204 -4.54 -10.59 -8.26
CA ALA A 204 -3.35 -11.42 -8.43
C ALA A 204 -3.71 -12.88 -8.77
N ALA A 205 -4.78 -13.42 -8.18
CA ALA A 205 -5.28 -14.75 -8.52
C ALA A 205 -5.84 -14.82 -9.96
N ILE A 206 -6.57 -13.79 -10.41
CA ILE A 206 -7.06 -13.72 -11.81
C ILE A 206 -5.90 -13.63 -12.81
N GLN A 207 -4.83 -12.92 -12.44
CA GLN A 207 -3.60 -12.83 -13.22
C GLN A 207 -2.77 -14.12 -13.23
N GLY A 208 -3.17 -15.14 -12.46
CA GLY A 208 -2.47 -16.42 -12.39
C GLY A 208 -1.25 -16.43 -11.46
N HIS A 209 -1.08 -15.42 -10.60
CA HIS A 209 -0.01 -15.42 -9.62
C HIS A 209 -0.30 -16.38 -8.45
N ASP A 210 0.77 -16.88 -7.82
CA ASP A 210 0.69 -17.77 -6.66
C ASP A 210 0.38 -16.99 -5.37
N VAL A 211 -0.91 -16.75 -5.12
CA VAL A 211 -1.39 -16.10 -3.89
C VAL A 211 -1.09 -16.91 -2.61
N GLU A 212 -0.90 -18.22 -2.72
CA GLU A 212 -0.57 -19.07 -1.59
C GLU A 212 0.89 -18.84 -1.15
N ALA A 213 1.79 -18.66 -2.12
CA ALA A 213 3.16 -18.22 -1.85
C ALA A 213 3.23 -16.79 -1.30
N VAL A 214 2.32 -15.88 -1.71
CA VAL A 214 2.21 -14.55 -1.09
C VAL A 214 1.87 -14.67 0.39
N LEU A 215 0.84 -15.46 0.72
CA LEU A 215 0.46 -15.71 2.12
C LEU A 215 1.57 -16.45 2.89
N ALA A 216 2.30 -17.36 2.25
CA ALA A 216 3.45 -18.05 2.86
C ALA A 216 4.54 -17.07 3.26
N GLY A 217 4.91 -16.13 2.37
CA GLY A 217 5.83 -15.06 2.71
C GLY A 217 5.37 -14.21 3.90
N GLY A 218 4.08 -13.88 3.95
CA GLY A 218 3.50 -13.19 5.11
C GLY A 218 3.63 -13.99 6.42
N ARG A 219 3.42 -15.32 6.38
CA ARG A 219 3.60 -16.20 7.55
C ARG A 219 5.06 -16.26 7.99
N GLU A 220 6.00 -16.38 7.07
CA GLU A 220 7.44 -16.35 7.38
C GLU A 220 7.83 -15.04 8.08
N ALA A 221 7.30 -13.90 7.63
CA ALA A 221 7.54 -12.62 8.30
C ALA A 221 6.89 -12.58 9.69
N ALA A 222 5.69 -13.13 9.85
CA ALA A 222 5.01 -13.24 11.15
C ALA A 222 5.81 -14.02 12.18
N ASP A 223 6.46 -15.11 11.76
CA ASP A 223 7.30 -15.96 12.62
C ASP A 223 8.61 -15.26 13.06
N THR A 224 8.99 -14.18 12.39
CA THR A 224 10.20 -13.39 12.69
C THR A 224 9.93 -12.20 13.61
N LEU A 225 8.68 -11.98 14.03
CA LEU A 225 8.38 -10.93 15.01
C LEU A 225 9.03 -11.29 16.35
N SER A 226 9.82 -10.36 16.87
CA SER A 226 10.55 -10.47 18.14
C SER A 226 10.25 -9.26 19.02
N ASN A 227 10.46 -9.38 20.32
CA ASN A 227 10.26 -8.30 21.28
C ASN A 227 11.43 -7.30 21.36
N SER A 228 12.36 -7.37 20.41
CA SER A 228 13.46 -6.41 20.26
C SER A 228 13.50 -5.85 18.84
N LEU A 229 13.70 -4.54 18.72
CA LEU A 229 13.95 -3.84 17.47
C LEU A 229 15.26 -4.30 16.82
N PHE A 230 16.21 -4.84 17.59
CA PHE A 230 17.49 -5.33 17.04
C PHE A 230 17.36 -6.70 16.35
N ASP A 231 16.31 -7.46 16.70
CA ASP A 231 16.06 -8.81 16.16
C ASP A 231 14.87 -8.85 15.18
N CYS A 232 14.08 -7.78 15.11
CA CYS A 232 12.91 -7.69 14.25
C CYS A 232 13.01 -6.50 13.28
N PRO A 233 13.30 -6.73 11.98
CA PRO A 233 13.47 -5.65 10.99
C PRO A 233 12.25 -4.72 10.85
N ALA A 234 11.04 -5.28 10.92
CA ALA A 234 9.80 -4.48 10.91
C ALA A 234 9.76 -3.50 12.09
N TYR A 235 10.13 -3.99 13.27
CA TYR A 235 10.13 -3.19 14.49
C TYR A 235 11.27 -2.17 14.50
N ALA A 236 12.45 -2.52 13.98
CA ALA A 236 13.54 -1.57 13.74
C ALA A 236 13.06 -0.36 12.93
N TYR A 237 12.38 -0.61 11.81
CA TYR A 237 11.86 0.46 10.95
C TYR A 237 10.81 1.30 11.67
N GLY A 238 9.76 0.67 12.24
CA GLY A 238 8.69 1.38 12.93
C GLY A 238 9.19 2.24 14.10
N ALA A 239 10.08 1.70 14.92
CA ALA A 239 10.67 2.38 16.05
C ALA A 239 11.55 3.58 15.64
N VAL A 240 12.43 3.40 14.65
CA VAL A 240 13.30 4.48 14.17
C VAL A 240 12.49 5.59 13.48
N ALA A 241 11.48 5.23 12.69
CA ALA A 241 10.59 6.22 12.05
C ALA A 241 9.86 7.06 13.09
N TYR A 242 9.28 6.42 14.12
CA TYR A 242 8.71 7.10 15.29
C TYR A 242 9.73 8.01 15.98
N ALA A 243 10.91 7.50 16.32
CA ALA A 243 11.91 8.27 17.06
C ALA A 243 12.42 9.50 16.30
N LEU A 244 12.52 9.41 14.97
CA LEU A 244 12.88 10.53 14.11
C LEU A 244 11.74 11.55 13.98
N ASP A 245 10.49 11.11 13.87
CA ASP A 245 9.32 12.00 13.86
C ASP A 245 9.27 12.86 15.14
N GLN A 246 9.46 12.23 16.30
CA GLN A 246 9.53 12.91 17.60
C GLN A 246 10.70 13.92 17.70
N ARG A 247 11.66 13.88 16.76
CA ARG A 247 12.81 14.79 16.65
C ARG A 247 12.64 15.83 15.53
N GLY A 248 11.45 15.89 14.91
CA GLY A 248 11.14 16.86 13.87
C GLY A 248 11.33 16.36 12.44
N ALA A 249 11.65 15.07 12.23
CA ALA A 249 11.57 14.46 10.90
C ALA A 249 10.11 14.11 10.56
N THR A 250 9.26 15.14 10.42
CA THR A 250 7.81 15.02 10.28
C THR A 250 7.35 14.47 8.92
N VAL A 251 8.28 14.21 7.99
CA VAL A 251 8.01 13.65 6.68
C VAL A 251 8.74 12.31 6.52
N ASN A 252 8.05 11.30 6.01
CA ASN A 252 8.63 10.01 5.61
C ASN A 252 8.55 9.87 4.09
N ALA A 253 9.65 10.12 3.40
CA ALA A 253 9.73 9.96 1.95
C ALA A 253 10.03 8.50 1.60
N MET A 254 9.01 7.77 1.15
CA MET A 254 9.11 6.38 0.70
C MET A 254 9.59 6.36 -0.76
N LEU A 255 10.79 5.83 -0.99
CA LEU A 255 11.52 5.89 -2.26
C LEU A 255 11.93 4.47 -2.70
N PRO A 256 11.00 3.66 -3.25
CA PRO A 256 11.33 2.40 -3.90
C PRO A 256 12.23 2.58 -5.14
N TYR A 257 13.13 1.62 -5.38
CA TYR A 257 13.96 1.50 -6.59
C TYR A 257 13.46 0.35 -7.47
N ALA A 258 12.17 0.39 -7.77
CA ALA A 258 11.52 -0.49 -8.73
C ALA A 258 10.18 0.14 -9.15
N GLU A 259 9.97 0.33 -10.45
CA GLU A 259 8.69 0.79 -11.04
C GLU A 259 7.49 -0.01 -10.50
N ARG A 260 7.67 -1.33 -10.35
CA ARG A 260 6.65 -2.25 -9.82
C ARG A 260 6.20 -1.97 -8.38
N LEU A 261 6.93 -1.12 -7.65
CA LEU A 261 6.62 -0.71 -6.27
C LEU A 261 6.03 0.71 -6.20
N GLU A 262 5.69 1.34 -7.33
CA GLU A 262 5.04 2.66 -7.29
C GLU A 262 3.67 2.60 -6.55
N PRO A 263 2.76 1.64 -6.81
CA PRO A 263 1.55 1.50 -6.00
C PRO A 263 1.82 1.11 -4.54
N PHE A 264 2.96 0.45 -4.26
CA PHE A 264 3.37 0.16 -2.89
C PHE A 264 3.63 1.45 -2.10
N ALA A 265 4.27 2.46 -2.70
CA ALA A 265 4.46 3.76 -2.04
C ALA A 265 3.12 4.45 -1.75
N GLU A 266 2.12 4.27 -2.63
CA GLU A 266 0.76 4.74 -2.41
C GLU A 266 0.07 4.03 -1.24
N TRP A 267 0.12 2.70 -1.25
CA TRP A 267 -0.44 1.87 -0.17
C TRP A 267 0.22 2.20 1.16
N PHE A 268 1.55 2.35 1.20
CA PHE A 268 2.27 2.78 2.40
C PHE A 268 1.79 4.15 2.88
N ALA A 269 1.56 5.10 1.96
CA ALA A 269 1.08 6.42 2.33
C ALA A 269 -0.29 6.36 3.03
N GLN A 270 -1.22 5.54 2.53
CA GLN A 270 -2.48 5.31 3.24
C GLN A 270 -2.27 4.63 4.59
N LEU A 271 -1.48 3.54 4.61
CA LEU A 271 -1.19 2.75 5.81
C LEU A 271 -0.62 3.64 6.93
N TRP A 272 0.32 4.51 6.60
CA TRP A 272 1.04 5.34 7.57
C TRP A 272 0.20 6.56 8.00
N ALA A 273 -0.37 7.29 7.03
CA ALA A 273 -1.11 8.53 7.32
C ALA A 273 -2.39 8.28 8.11
N GLU A 274 -3.24 7.34 7.67
CA GLU A 274 -4.53 7.11 8.33
C GLU A 274 -4.36 6.46 9.72
N SER A 275 -3.31 5.66 9.90
CA SER A 275 -3.06 4.99 11.18
C SER A 275 -2.45 5.92 12.22
N LEU A 276 -1.47 6.75 11.82
CA LEU A 276 -0.64 7.50 12.77
C LEU A 276 -1.01 8.98 12.88
N GLY A 277 -1.71 9.54 11.88
CA GLY A 277 -2.13 10.94 11.82
C GLY A 277 -3.29 11.25 12.78
N LYS A 278 -3.05 11.17 14.09
CA LYS A 278 -4.05 11.30 15.16
C LYS A 278 -3.57 12.22 16.26
N ASP A 279 -4.50 12.91 16.92
CA ASP A 279 -4.25 13.69 18.15
C ASP A 279 -3.09 14.71 18.05
N GLY A 280 -2.88 15.27 16.86
CA GLY A 280 -1.79 16.22 16.58
C GLY A 280 -0.42 15.56 16.38
N GLN A 281 -0.37 14.24 16.29
CA GLN A 281 0.82 13.43 16.00
C GLN A 281 0.74 12.82 14.60
N GLY A 282 1.83 12.17 14.19
CA GLY A 282 1.94 11.44 12.94
C GLY A 282 2.95 12.08 12.00
N GLN A 283 3.41 11.26 11.05
CA GLN A 283 4.46 11.61 10.11
C GLN A 283 3.86 11.58 8.70
N THR A 284 4.07 12.65 7.93
CA THR A 284 3.49 12.79 6.58
C THR A 284 4.23 11.86 5.61
N PRO A 285 3.58 10.83 5.04
CA PRO A 285 4.22 10.02 4.02
C PRO A 285 4.25 10.77 2.68
N VAL A 286 5.42 10.79 2.04
CA VAL A 286 5.63 11.34 0.70
C VAL A 286 6.07 10.21 -0.22
N ARG A 287 5.44 10.15 -1.40
CA ARG A 287 5.71 9.15 -2.43
C ARG A 287 6.87 9.65 -3.29
N ALA A 288 7.76 8.75 -3.67
CA ALA A 288 8.79 9.03 -4.66
C ALA A 288 9.21 7.72 -5.35
N LEU A 289 9.97 7.82 -6.45
CA LEU A 289 10.49 6.67 -7.19
C LEU A 289 11.96 6.85 -7.56
N GLY A 290 12.80 5.87 -7.22
CA GLY A 290 14.19 5.81 -7.64
C GLY A 290 14.36 5.08 -8.97
N ALA A 291 15.17 5.56 -9.91
CA ALA A 291 16.00 6.76 -9.84
C ALA A 291 15.30 8.07 -10.29
N THR A 292 14.07 8.00 -10.80
CA THR A 292 13.34 9.12 -11.41
C THR A 292 13.33 10.39 -10.56
N ASP A 293 13.02 10.29 -9.28
CA ASP A 293 12.91 11.44 -8.36
C ASP A 293 14.25 11.91 -7.78
N GLN A 294 15.36 11.31 -8.19
CA GLN A 294 16.66 11.98 -8.08
C GLN A 294 16.67 13.29 -8.90
N HIS A 295 15.88 13.33 -9.98
CA HIS A 295 15.75 14.48 -10.86
C HIS A 295 14.56 15.40 -10.51
N SER A 296 13.91 15.20 -9.36
CA SER A 296 12.80 16.03 -8.91
C SER A 296 12.92 16.41 -7.42
N GLN A 297 12.93 15.43 -6.51
CA GLN A 297 12.80 15.63 -5.07
C GLN A 297 14.16 15.59 -4.35
N LEU A 298 15.17 14.90 -4.88
CA LEU A 298 16.44 14.69 -4.17
C LEU A 298 17.14 16.01 -3.79
N GLN A 299 17.03 17.05 -4.61
CA GLN A 299 17.52 18.40 -4.26
C GLN A 299 16.89 18.89 -2.94
N LEU A 300 15.58 18.73 -2.77
CA LEU A 300 14.87 19.08 -1.55
C LEU A 300 15.26 18.16 -0.39
N TYR A 301 15.35 16.85 -0.63
CA TYR A 301 15.68 15.87 0.42
C TYR A 301 17.07 16.09 0.98
N ARG A 302 18.02 16.46 0.12
CA ARG A 302 19.42 16.66 0.48
C ARG A 302 19.71 18.04 1.07
N ALA A 303 19.12 19.10 0.52
CA ALA A 303 19.51 20.48 0.82
C ALA A 303 18.39 21.34 1.42
N GLY A 304 17.16 20.84 1.49
CA GLY A 304 16.01 21.53 2.07
C GLY A 304 15.96 21.47 3.60
N PRO A 305 14.77 21.71 4.20
CA PRO A 305 14.55 21.57 5.63
C PRO A 305 14.95 20.18 6.17
N ARG A 306 15.36 20.11 7.44
CA ARG A 306 15.77 18.88 8.14
C ARG A 306 14.57 18.18 8.78
N ASP A 307 13.54 17.98 7.98
CA ASP A 307 12.22 17.51 8.39
C ASP A 307 11.84 16.14 7.78
N LYS A 308 12.81 15.44 7.17
CA LYS A 308 12.57 14.21 6.40
C LYS A 308 13.40 13.04 6.92
N LEU A 309 12.75 11.90 7.10
CA LEU A 309 13.32 10.57 6.93
C LEU A 309 13.15 10.15 5.46
N VAL A 310 14.20 9.67 4.80
CA VAL A 310 14.08 9.02 3.48
C VAL A 310 14.19 7.51 3.65
N THR A 311 13.17 6.77 3.23
CA THR A 311 13.14 5.31 3.31
C THR A 311 13.27 4.70 1.91
N PHE A 312 14.41 4.08 1.67
CA PHE A 312 14.72 3.37 0.44
C PHE A 312 14.15 1.95 0.48
N VAL A 313 13.57 1.48 -0.63
CA VAL A 313 13.10 0.09 -0.75
C VAL A 313 13.64 -0.53 -2.04
N ARG A 314 14.31 -1.68 -1.98
CA ARG A 314 14.77 -2.39 -3.19
C ARG A 314 14.68 -3.91 -3.07
N ALA A 315 14.64 -4.56 -4.23
CA ALA A 315 14.93 -5.98 -4.36
C ALA A 315 16.39 -6.19 -4.76
N ARG A 316 17.05 -7.15 -4.10
CA ARG A 316 18.46 -7.49 -4.35
C ARG A 316 18.65 -8.31 -5.63
N GLU A 317 17.64 -9.06 -6.02
CA GLU A 317 17.63 -9.93 -7.19
C GLU A 317 16.54 -9.48 -8.16
N ARG A 318 16.91 -9.32 -9.42
CA ARG A 318 16.02 -8.97 -10.53
C ARG A 318 16.62 -9.44 -11.85
N ALA A 319 15.76 -9.63 -12.86
CA ALA A 319 16.23 -9.83 -14.22
C ALA A 319 16.93 -8.55 -14.70
N ASP A 320 18.11 -8.70 -15.29
CA ASP A 320 18.89 -7.58 -15.82
C ASP A 320 18.75 -7.46 -17.33
N ARG A 321 19.04 -6.27 -17.85
CA ARG A 321 19.07 -5.95 -19.26
C ARG A 321 20.37 -5.23 -19.59
N GLU A 322 21.23 -5.92 -20.35
CA GLU A 322 22.52 -5.38 -20.78
C GLU A 322 22.33 -4.09 -21.62
N ILE A 323 23.14 -3.09 -21.30
CA ILE A 323 23.31 -1.85 -22.05
C ILE A 323 24.25 -2.16 -23.22
N PRO A 324 23.81 -1.98 -24.48
CA PRO A 324 24.64 -2.25 -25.64
C PRO A 324 25.92 -1.42 -25.65
N GLU A 325 26.98 -1.99 -26.24
CA GLU A 325 28.20 -1.25 -26.56
C GLU A 325 27.90 -0.02 -27.44
N THR A 326 28.75 1.00 -27.32
CA THR A 326 28.58 2.28 -28.01
C THR A 326 29.92 2.81 -28.51
N GLU A 327 29.88 3.48 -29.67
CA GLU A 327 31.05 4.10 -30.31
C GLU A 327 31.38 5.48 -29.70
N VAL A 328 30.61 5.94 -28.70
CA VAL A 328 30.81 7.23 -28.02
C VAL A 328 31.68 7.00 -26.78
N ASP A 329 32.94 7.44 -26.83
CA ASP A 329 33.93 7.24 -25.77
C ASP A 329 33.44 7.71 -24.39
N GLU A 330 32.69 8.80 -24.31
CA GLU A 330 32.14 9.33 -23.05
C GLU A 330 31.10 8.38 -22.40
N LEU A 331 30.51 7.46 -23.17
CA LEU A 331 29.53 6.48 -22.71
C LEU A 331 30.13 5.08 -22.53
N ALA A 332 31.44 4.91 -22.74
CA ALA A 332 32.09 3.60 -22.66
C ALA A 332 31.98 2.91 -21.29
N TYR A 333 31.75 3.68 -20.21
CA TYR A 333 31.53 3.12 -18.88
C TYR A 333 30.15 2.42 -18.72
N LEU A 334 29.22 2.67 -19.64
CA LEU A 334 27.89 2.05 -19.68
C LEU A 334 27.87 0.81 -20.58
N GLY A 335 28.66 0.80 -21.65
CA GLY A 335 28.72 -0.32 -22.60
C GLY A 335 29.06 -1.64 -21.92
N GLY A 336 28.25 -2.68 -22.18
CA GLY A 336 28.46 -4.02 -21.61
C GLY A 336 28.10 -4.17 -20.13
N THR A 337 27.59 -3.12 -19.48
CA THR A 337 27.03 -3.17 -18.11
C THR A 337 25.52 -3.41 -18.13
N GLY A 338 24.91 -3.71 -16.99
CA GLY A 338 23.46 -3.88 -16.87
C GLY A 338 22.69 -2.61 -16.51
N LEU A 339 21.46 -2.45 -17.02
CA LEU A 339 20.53 -1.42 -16.51
C LEU A 339 20.26 -1.62 -15.00
N GLY A 340 20.23 -2.87 -14.55
CA GLY A 340 20.19 -3.22 -13.14
C GLY A 340 21.42 -2.69 -12.39
N GLU A 341 22.62 -2.94 -12.89
CA GLU A 341 23.86 -2.45 -12.27
C GLU A 341 23.89 -0.92 -12.15
N LEU A 342 23.44 -0.20 -13.20
CA LEU A 342 23.29 1.26 -13.16
C LEU A 342 22.31 1.69 -12.06
N LEU A 343 21.14 1.05 -11.96
CA LEU A 343 20.14 1.37 -10.95
C LEU A 343 20.67 1.13 -9.51
N ASP A 344 21.45 0.07 -9.28
CA ASP A 344 22.10 -0.15 -7.99
C ASP A 344 23.17 0.90 -7.68
N ALA A 345 23.96 1.30 -8.68
CA ALA A 345 24.93 2.38 -8.50
C ALA A 345 24.25 3.70 -8.11
N GLU A 346 23.12 4.01 -8.74
CA GLU A 346 22.30 5.18 -8.44
C GLU A 346 21.65 5.12 -7.06
N PHE A 347 21.18 3.94 -6.65
CA PHE A 347 20.68 3.67 -5.29
C PHE A 347 21.75 3.98 -4.23
N GLU A 348 22.91 3.33 -4.35
CA GLU A 348 24.00 3.44 -3.36
C GLU A 348 24.56 4.87 -3.33
N ALA A 349 24.69 5.51 -4.49
CA ALA A 349 25.11 6.90 -4.58
C ALA A 349 24.12 7.85 -3.90
N THR A 350 22.83 7.65 -4.09
CA THR A 350 21.79 8.50 -3.49
C THR A 350 21.73 8.33 -1.98
N GLU A 351 21.73 7.08 -1.50
CA GLU A 351 21.78 6.75 -0.07
C GLU A 351 23.00 7.41 0.61
N ALA A 352 24.19 7.21 0.03
CA ALA A 352 25.42 7.81 0.53
C ALA A 352 25.41 9.35 0.46
N SER A 353 24.78 9.94 -0.57
CA SER A 353 24.71 11.39 -0.73
C SER A 353 23.88 12.07 0.38
N LEU A 354 22.83 11.40 0.86
CA LEU A 354 21.98 11.86 1.95
C LEU A 354 22.71 11.72 3.29
N ALA A 355 23.36 10.57 3.52
CA ALA A 355 24.20 10.35 4.70
C ALA A 355 25.33 11.40 4.79
N ALA A 356 26.03 11.66 3.69
CA ALA A 356 27.08 12.70 3.62
C ALA A 356 26.55 14.12 3.85
N ALA A 357 25.25 14.36 3.61
CA ALA A 357 24.59 15.63 3.91
C ALA A 357 23.97 15.68 5.33
N GLY A 358 24.16 14.63 6.13
CA GLY A 358 23.59 14.50 7.48
C GLY A 358 22.07 14.33 7.49
N ARG A 359 21.50 13.74 6.43
CA ARG A 359 20.05 13.49 6.30
C ARG A 359 19.72 12.06 6.68
N PRO A 360 18.78 11.83 7.62
CA PRO A 360 18.48 10.48 8.08
C PRO A 360 17.82 9.70 6.95
N ASN A 361 18.34 8.49 6.73
CA ASN A 361 17.76 7.55 5.81
C ASN A 361 17.83 6.12 6.34
N VAL A 362 16.89 5.31 5.87
CA VAL A 362 16.77 3.87 6.20
C VAL A 362 16.63 3.10 4.90
N ARG A 363 17.26 1.93 4.82
CA ARG A 363 17.14 1.02 3.68
C ARG A 363 16.37 -0.23 4.08
N ILE A 364 15.38 -0.58 3.26
CA ILE A 364 14.60 -1.81 3.35
C ILE A 364 14.90 -2.66 2.11
N GLU A 365 15.28 -3.92 2.33
CA GLU A 365 15.59 -4.84 1.24
C GLU A 365 14.79 -6.13 1.33
N VAL A 366 14.32 -6.59 0.18
CA VAL A 366 13.86 -7.97 -0.04
C VAL A 366 14.82 -8.70 -0.98
N ASP A 367 14.84 -10.03 -0.92
CA ASP A 367 15.67 -10.82 -1.86
C ASP A 367 15.18 -10.57 -3.30
N SER A 368 13.91 -10.78 -3.56
CA SER A 368 13.26 -10.65 -4.88
C SER A 368 11.85 -10.07 -4.73
N LEU A 369 11.28 -9.56 -5.83
CA LEU A 369 9.84 -9.24 -5.93
C LEU A 369 9.04 -10.44 -6.48
N ASP A 370 9.22 -11.60 -5.86
CA ASP A 370 8.36 -12.76 -6.08
C ASP A 370 7.19 -12.80 -5.09
N ALA A 371 6.31 -13.80 -5.23
CA ALA A 371 5.14 -13.97 -4.37
C ALA A 371 5.47 -13.90 -2.87
N ALA A 372 6.43 -14.71 -2.41
CA ALA A 372 6.81 -14.73 -1.01
C ALA A 372 7.50 -13.42 -0.57
N GLY A 373 8.32 -12.81 -1.44
CA GLY A 373 8.98 -11.53 -1.21
C GLY A 373 7.98 -10.39 -0.99
N VAL A 374 6.97 -10.28 -1.85
CA VAL A 374 5.88 -9.30 -1.72
C VAL A 374 5.09 -9.53 -0.44
N GLY A 375 4.74 -10.78 -0.13
CA GLY A 375 4.07 -11.13 1.12
C GLY A 375 4.84 -10.71 2.37
N ARG A 376 6.16 -10.98 2.41
CA ARG A 376 7.05 -10.56 3.50
C ARG A 376 7.13 -9.04 3.65
N LEU A 377 7.19 -8.31 2.54
CA LEU A 377 7.29 -6.84 2.54
C LEU A 377 6.02 -6.20 3.11
N LEU A 378 4.86 -6.61 2.61
CA LEU A 378 3.57 -6.06 3.05
C LEU A 378 3.34 -6.33 4.54
N TYR A 379 3.54 -7.57 4.98
CA TYR A 379 3.42 -7.93 6.39
C TYR A 379 4.38 -7.12 7.27
N GLY A 380 5.63 -6.97 6.84
CA GLY A 380 6.64 -6.21 7.58
C GLY A 380 6.25 -4.74 7.77
N LEU A 381 5.64 -4.12 6.76
CA LEU A 381 5.22 -2.72 6.82
C LEU A 381 3.92 -2.54 7.63
N GLU A 382 2.99 -3.49 7.57
CA GLU A 382 1.83 -3.52 8.46
C GLU A 382 2.28 -3.63 9.93
N ALA A 383 3.18 -4.57 10.25
CA ALA A 383 3.73 -4.75 11.60
C ALA A 383 4.50 -3.53 12.08
N ALA A 384 5.30 -2.90 11.20
CA ALA A 384 6.03 -1.67 11.52
C ALA A 384 5.09 -0.50 11.85
N CYS A 385 3.99 -0.35 11.10
CA CYS A 385 3.00 0.69 11.34
C CYS A 385 2.24 0.46 12.65
N ILE A 386 1.86 -0.79 12.95
CA ILE A 386 1.22 -1.14 14.22
C ILE A 386 2.14 -0.84 15.39
N LEU A 387 3.41 -1.26 15.33
CA LEU A 387 4.40 -0.93 16.36
C LEU A 387 4.52 0.60 16.53
N ALA A 388 4.67 1.33 15.44
CA ALA A 388 4.76 2.78 15.51
C ALA A 388 3.53 3.36 16.24
N GLY A 389 2.33 2.89 15.90
CA GLY A 389 1.08 3.24 16.58
C GLY A 389 1.10 3.04 18.10
N GLU A 390 1.60 1.90 18.57
CA GLU A 390 1.81 1.64 20.01
C GLU A 390 2.78 2.65 20.63
N LEU A 391 3.87 2.99 19.92
CA LEU A 391 4.86 3.96 20.40
C LEU A 391 4.34 5.40 20.41
N TYR A 392 3.48 5.78 19.46
CA TYR A 392 2.76 7.06 19.47
C TYR A 392 1.70 7.09 20.58
N GLY A 393 1.12 5.94 20.94
CA GLY A 393 0.02 5.85 21.90
C GLY A 393 -1.30 6.38 21.34
N VAL A 394 -1.53 6.18 20.04
CA VAL A 394 -2.72 6.65 19.32
C VAL A 394 -3.66 5.49 18.96
N ASP A 395 -4.91 5.81 18.65
CA ASP A 395 -5.85 4.82 18.11
C ASP A 395 -5.55 4.51 16.64
N THR A 396 -4.63 3.57 16.44
CA THR A 396 -4.02 3.17 15.16
C THR A 396 -5.01 2.67 14.12
N PHE A 397 -6.12 2.08 14.55
CA PHE A 397 -6.97 1.26 13.66
C PHE A 397 -8.25 1.96 13.21
N THR A 398 -8.58 3.11 13.78
CA THR A 398 -9.75 3.90 13.40
C THR A 398 -9.39 5.04 12.43
N GLN A 399 -10.39 5.75 11.91
CA GLN A 399 -10.19 6.94 11.08
C GLN A 399 -11.37 7.94 11.21
N PRO A 400 -11.71 8.40 12.42
CA PRO A 400 -12.96 9.15 12.63
C PRO A 400 -13.03 10.48 11.84
N ALA A 401 -11.89 11.12 11.56
CA ALA A 401 -11.85 12.42 10.89
C ALA A 401 -12.40 12.40 9.45
N VAL A 402 -12.32 11.26 8.74
CA VAL A 402 -12.76 11.18 7.34
C VAL A 402 -14.28 11.22 7.21
N GLU A 403 -15.03 10.90 8.27
CA GLU A 403 -16.49 10.88 8.25
C GLU A 403 -17.09 12.27 8.03
N TRP A 404 -16.40 13.33 8.45
CA TRP A 404 -16.84 14.71 8.22
C TRP A 404 -17.06 14.98 6.72
N GLY A 405 -16.07 14.63 5.90
CA GLY A 405 -16.13 14.83 4.44
C GLY A 405 -17.22 13.98 3.79
N LYS A 406 -17.38 12.72 4.23
CA LYS A 406 -18.42 11.82 3.73
C LYS A 406 -19.83 12.35 4.01
N ARG A 407 -20.07 12.85 5.24
CA ARG A 407 -21.35 13.45 5.63
C ARG A 407 -21.64 14.71 4.84
N ALA A 408 -20.64 15.59 4.67
CA ALA A 408 -20.77 16.79 3.85
C ALA A 408 -21.15 16.45 2.40
N ALA A 409 -20.41 15.56 1.75
CA ALA A 409 -20.66 15.16 0.36
C ALA A 409 -22.05 14.52 0.21
N ARG A 410 -22.44 13.63 1.13
CA ARG A 410 -23.77 13.02 1.13
C ARG A 410 -24.88 14.05 1.26
N GLY A 411 -24.72 15.06 2.13
CA GLY A 411 -25.70 16.15 2.25
C GLY A 411 -25.81 17.00 1.00
N LEU A 412 -24.69 17.33 0.35
CA LEU A 412 -24.68 18.06 -0.93
C LEU A 412 -25.39 17.30 -2.06
N LEU A 413 -25.37 15.97 -2.02
CA LEU A 413 -26.09 15.10 -2.95
C LEU A 413 -27.56 14.86 -2.57
N GLY A 414 -28.07 15.54 -1.54
CA GLY A 414 -29.46 15.40 -1.06
C GLY A 414 -29.72 14.12 -0.27
N GLY A 415 -28.67 13.43 0.19
CA GLY A 415 -28.76 12.18 0.94
C GLY A 415 -29.13 12.32 2.42
N GLY A 416 -29.54 13.52 2.86
CA GLY A 416 -29.95 13.86 4.23
C GLY A 416 -29.55 15.29 4.63
N GLU A 417 -30.01 15.74 5.80
CA GLU A 417 -29.58 17.00 6.41
C GLU A 417 -28.34 16.74 7.29
N PHE A 418 -27.25 17.44 6.99
CA PHE A 418 -25.97 17.31 7.70
C PHE A 418 -25.39 18.70 7.96
N GLU A 419 -24.99 18.97 9.21
CA GLU A 419 -24.35 20.25 9.57
C GLU A 419 -23.05 20.47 8.77
N GLU A 420 -22.34 19.38 8.46
CA GLU A 420 -21.13 19.40 7.65
C GLU A 420 -21.40 19.90 6.22
N ALA A 421 -22.58 19.62 5.66
CA ALA A 421 -22.98 20.14 4.35
C ALA A 421 -23.28 21.65 4.42
N ASP A 422 -23.92 22.13 5.49
CA ASP A 422 -24.16 23.56 5.70
C ASP A 422 -22.85 24.35 5.86
N ALA A 423 -21.83 23.74 6.47
CA ALA A 423 -20.51 24.33 6.60
C ALA A 423 -19.86 24.62 5.23
N VAL A 424 -20.14 23.80 4.21
CA VAL A 424 -19.63 24.01 2.84
C VAL A 424 -20.13 25.33 2.26
N ALA A 425 -21.38 25.72 2.55
CA ALA A 425 -21.95 26.98 2.12
C ALA A 425 -21.44 28.20 2.92
N ARG A 426 -21.07 27.98 4.20
CA ARG A 426 -20.63 29.02 5.13
C ARG A 426 -19.14 29.36 5.07
N LYS A 427 -18.33 28.56 4.36
CA LYS A 427 -16.88 28.79 4.28
C LYS A 427 -16.57 30.16 3.68
N GLU A 428 -15.54 30.82 4.22
CA GLU A 428 -15.06 32.10 3.67
C GLU A 428 -14.58 31.92 2.24
N ARG A 429 -14.91 32.88 1.38
CA ARG A 429 -14.55 32.86 -0.05
C ARG A 429 -13.84 34.15 -0.42
N LEU A 430 -12.59 34.01 -0.86
CA LEU A 430 -11.84 35.04 -1.56
C LEU A 430 -11.55 34.50 -2.96
N VAL A 431 -12.34 34.90 -3.94
CA VAL A 431 -12.18 34.48 -5.35
C VAL A 431 -11.43 35.58 -6.09
N VAL A 432 -10.35 35.22 -6.78
CA VAL A 432 -9.60 36.10 -7.68
C VAL A 432 -9.85 35.60 -9.10
N GLU A 433 -10.46 36.43 -9.93
CA GLU A 433 -10.81 36.12 -11.34
C GLU A 433 -9.82 36.73 -12.33
#